data_AF-A0A504XKI5-F1
#
_entry.id   AF-A0A504XKI5-F1
#
_cell.length_a   1.000
_cell.length_b   1.000
_cell.length_c   1.000
_cell.angle_alpha   90.00
_cell.angle_beta   90.00
_cell.angle_gamma   90.00
#
_symmetry.space_group_name_H-M   'P 1'
#
loop_
_entity.id
_entity.type
_entity.pdbx_description
1 polymer ?
#
loop_
_entity_poly.entity_id
_entity_poly.type
_entity_poly.pdbx_seq_one_letter_code
_entity_poly.pdbx_strand_id
1 'polypeptide(L)'
;MGSLFLLIDIDNTLYEYSETGFHHEMHDRIFAFAQQKVGLTAEQAERLSRKYWLNYGLSLYGYVKEYNVDAKEYSDFVHQCSYDKLHYNKPLIDMLLSMQYAPEDARGHDEPRSTSIDHLYYFTNANHSHARSVLDAQGLRPIFTRPRPVGLPVKESHPVGEQAGAEDQVEWLGFSYEDQWRLTHPEIANKPMRRAYEAIYKVIEDQVAEDAALVATTTTAGSESAFASSSALRNSGSAEEVKNKRAHLRPENFVMVDDSLMNIDAPLALGWSAVWYAHDMQELPTDAKDNASAPLYAAAVASGRLQVIRNILELRAAVERIREANSRSTSS
;
A
#
# COMPACT_ATOMS: atom_id res chain seq x y z
N MET A 1 20.15 -8.26 -7.82
CA MET A 1 18.80 -7.71 -8.09
C MET A 1 18.54 -6.64 -7.04
N GLY A 2 17.94 -5.50 -7.43
CA GLY A 2 17.55 -4.47 -6.46
C GLY A 2 16.34 -4.92 -5.63
N SER A 3 16.09 -4.23 -4.51
CA SER A 3 14.93 -4.48 -3.65
C SER A 3 13.61 -4.23 -4.40
N LEU A 4 12.61 -5.08 -4.18
CA LEU A 4 11.27 -4.96 -4.74
C LEU A 4 10.24 -4.60 -3.65
N PHE A 5 9.45 -3.57 -3.91
CA PHE A 5 8.43 -3.01 -3.02
C PHE A 5 7.06 -3.28 -3.59
N LEU A 6 6.21 -3.98 -2.84
CA LEU A 6 4.84 -4.29 -3.25
C LEU A 6 3.85 -3.50 -2.40
N LEU A 7 2.98 -2.74 -3.07
CA LEU A 7 1.87 -2.03 -2.46
C LEU A 7 0.58 -2.73 -2.90
N ILE A 8 -0.22 -3.22 -1.96
CA ILE A 8 -1.43 -3.99 -2.22
C ILE A 8 -2.66 -3.30 -1.66
N ASP A 9 -3.67 -3.13 -2.50
CA ASP A 9 -4.98 -2.68 -2.05
C ASP A 9 -5.67 -3.70 -1.12
N ILE A 10 -6.66 -3.24 -0.35
CA ILE A 10 -7.37 -4.10 0.61
C ILE A 10 -8.73 -4.52 0.04
N ASP A 11 -9.60 -3.55 -0.24
CA ASP A 11 -11.03 -3.79 -0.45
C ASP A 11 -11.29 -4.30 -1.86
N ASN A 12 -11.93 -5.47 -1.95
CA ASN A 12 -12.04 -6.21 -3.21
C ASN A 12 -10.70 -6.69 -3.79
N THR A 13 -9.61 -6.68 -3.00
CA THR A 13 -8.29 -7.20 -3.42
C THR A 13 -7.81 -8.34 -2.51
N LEU A 14 -7.74 -8.11 -1.20
CA LEU A 14 -7.37 -9.15 -0.22
C LEU A 14 -8.53 -10.08 0.15
N TYR A 15 -9.73 -9.72 -0.25
CA TYR A 15 -10.97 -10.48 -0.16
C TYR A 15 -11.88 -10.00 -1.29
N GLU A 16 -12.92 -10.75 -1.65
CA GLU A 16 -13.85 -10.30 -2.70
C GLU A 16 -15.12 -9.69 -2.10
N TYR A 17 -15.67 -8.68 -2.76
CA TYR A 17 -16.98 -8.12 -2.39
C TYR A 17 -18.13 -9.12 -2.59
N SER A 18 -17.95 -10.11 -3.46
CA SER A 18 -18.88 -11.23 -3.68
C SER A 18 -19.04 -12.09 -2.42
N GLU A 19 -17.98 -12.20 -1.61
CA GLU A 19 -17.93 -13.01 -0.38
C GLU A 19 -18.51 -12.26 0.84
N THR A 20 -18.34 -10.94 0.88
CA THR A 20 -18.66 -10.11 2.07
C THR A 20 -19.92 -9.26 1.91
N GLY A 21 -20.27 -8.88 0.69
CA GLY A 21 -21.33 -7.89 0.43
C GLY A 21 -20.99 -6.47 0.92
N PHE A 22 -19.74 -6.19 1.28
CA PHE A 22 -19.33 -4.87 1.80
C PHE A 22 -19.64 -3.75 0.81
N HIS A 23 -19.55 -4.00 -0.49
CA HIS A 23 -19.89 -3.00 -1.50
C HIS A 23 -21.33 -2.49 -1.35
N HIS A 24 -22.31 -3.35 -1.04
CA HIS A 24 -23.69 -2.95 -0.79
C HIS A 24 -23.81 -2.17 0.52
N GLU A 25 -23.22 -2.68 1.60
CA GLU A 25 -23.27 -2.02 2.92
C GLU A 25 -22.65 -0.63 2.88
N MET A 26 -21.46 -0.48 2.27
CA MET A 26 -20.79 0.80 2.14
C MET A 26 -21.57 1.74 1.21
N HIS A 27 -22.09 1.26 0.09
CA HIS A 27 -22.91 2.06 -0.82
C HIS A 27 -24.15 2.64 -0.12
N ASP A 28 -24.91 1.80 0.58
CA ASP A 28 -26.11 2.22 1.31
C ASP A 28 -25.77 3.24 2.40
N ARG A 29 -24.64 3.04 3.09
CA ARG A 29 -24.16 3.98 4.13
C ARG A 29 -23.70 5.30 3.55
N ILE A 30 -23.03 5.32 2.40
CA ILE A 30 -22.67 6.56 1.70
C ILE A 30 -23.95 7.36 1.41
N PHE A 31 -25.00 6.72 0.92
CA PHE A 31 -26.27 7.40 0.61
C PHE A 31 -27.02 7.82 1.86
N ALA A 32 -27.00 7.00 2.91
CA ALA A 32 -27.58 7.36 4.20
C ALA A 32 -26.88 8.58 4.80
N PHE A 33 -25.55 8.64 4.75
CA PHE A 33 -24.78 9.80 5.21
C PHE A 33 -25.13 11.05 4.40
N ALA A 34 -25.11 10.95 3.08
CA ALA A 34 -25.45 12.06 2.18
C ALA A 34 -26.86 12.62 2.45
N GLN A 35 -27.84 11.76 2.74
CA GLN A 35 -29.19 12.20 3.04
C GLN A 35 -29.32 12.78 4.46
N GLN A 36 -28.81 12.07 5.46
CA GLN A 36 -29.04 12.40 6.88
C GLN A 36 -28.13 13.52 7.39
N LYS A 37 -26.89 13.59 6.91
CA LYS A 37 -25.86 14.50 7.42
C LYS A 37 -25.60 15.68 6.48
N VAL A 38 -25.70 15.47 5.18
CA VAL A 38 -25.52 16.53 4.17
C VAL A 38 -26.86 17.16 3.74
N GLY A 39 -27.98 16.45 3.91
CA GLY A 39 -29.32 16.95 3.55
C GLY A 39 -29.66 16.81 2.06
N LEU A 40 -29.00 15.88 1.36
CA LEU A 40 -29.25 15.61 -0.05
C LEU A 40 -30.48 14.72 -0.24
N THR A 41 -31.13 14.82 -1.40
CA THR A 41 -32.14 13.83 -1.81
C THR A 41 -31.47 12.51 -2.17
N ALA A 42 -32.22 11.40 -2.20
CA ALA A 42 -31.70 10.10 -2.65
C ALA A 42 -31.06 10.17 -4.06
N GLU A 43 -31.73 10.82 -5.01
CA GLU A 43 -31.21 11.02 -6.37
C GLU A 43 -29.91 11.85 -6.39
N GLN A 44 -29.83 12.89 -5.55
CA GLN A 44 -28.60 13.68 -5.41
C GLN A 44 -27.48 12.86 -4.78
N ALA A 45 -27.77 12.08 -3.74
CA ALA A 45 -26.81 11.22 -3.07
C ALA A 45 -26.19 10.21 -4.04
N GLU A 46 -27.02 9.52 -4.83
CA GLU A 46 -26.57 8.56 -5.84
C GLU A 46 -25.71 9.24 -6.91
N ARG A 47 -26.25 10.29 -7.53
CA ARG A 47 -25.58 11.01 -8.61
C ARG A 47 -24.24 11.60 -8.16
N LEU A 48 -24.20 12.23 -6.99
CA LEU A 48 -22.98 12.89 -6.48
C LEU A 48 -21.96 11.87 -5.98
N SER A 49 -22.37 10.81 -5.28
CA SER A 49 -21.44 9.75 -4.85
C SER A 49 -20.74 9.11 -6.04
N ARG A 50 -21.50 8.79 -7.10
CA ARG A 50 -20.94 8.24 -8.35
C ARG A 50 -20.01 9.25 -9.03
N LYS A 51 -20.43 10.51 -9.13
CA LYS A 51 -19.59 11.59 -9.69
C LYS A 51 -18.27 11.74 -8.93
N TYR A 52 -18.32 11.77 -7.60
CA TYR A 52 -17.13 11.94 -6.77
C TYR A 52 -16.19 10.75 -6.84
N TRP A 53 -16.72 9.53 -6.83
CA TRP A 53 -15.91 8.33 -7.03
C TRP A 53 -15.23 8.34 -8.41
N LEU A 54 -15.97 8.62 -9.50
CA LEU A 54 -15.39 8.68 -10.84
C LEU A 54 -14.33 9.78 -10.99
N ASN A 55 -14.53 10.93 -10.35
CA ASN A 55 -13.63 12.08 -10.50
C ASN A 55 -12.42 12.03 -9.56
N TYR A 56 -12.55 11.39 -8.39
CA TYR A 56 -11.58 11.49 -7.31
C TYR A 56 -11.11 10.13 -6.76
N GLY A 57 -11.65 9.00 -7.23
CA GLY A 57 -11.37 7.66 -6.71
C GLY A 57 -11.95 7.35 -5.34
N LEU A 58 -12.51 8.35 -4.66
CA LEU A 58 -13.02 8.27 -3.31
C LEU A 58 -14.15 9.30 -3.15
N SER A 59 -15.38 8.84 -2.90
CA SER A 59 -16.54 9.73 -2.76
C SER A 59 -16.38 10.74 -1.63
N LEU A 60 -15.73 10.33 -0.52
CA LEU A 60 -15.39 11.17 0.62
C LEU A 60 -14.66 12.46 0.19
N TYR A 61 -13.73 12.39 -0.76
CA TYR A 61 -12.99 13.56 -1.23
C TYR A 61 -13.94 14.65 -1.74
N GLY A 62 -14.95 14.26 -2.53
CA GLY A 62 -15.94 15.20 -3.06
C GLY A 62 -16.82 15.81 -1.98
N TYR A 63 -17.21 15.01 -0.97
CA TYR A 63 -17.99 15.51 0.15
C TYR A 63 -17.21 16.48 1.05
N VAL A 64 -15.94 16.23 1.31
CA VAL A 64 -15.06 17.17 2.02
C VAL A 64 -14.93 18.47 1.22
N LYS A 65 -14.65 18.37 -0.08
CA LYS A 65 -14.39 19.53 -0.94
C LYS A 65 -15.63 20.41 -1.19
N GLU A 66 -16.79 19.79 -1.43
CA GLU A 66 -17.99 20.52 -1.86
C GLU A 66 -18.97 20.80 -0.70
N TYR A 67 -18.93 20.02 0.38
CA TYR A 67 -19.86 20.16 1.51
C TYR A 67 -19.18 20.36 2.87
N ASN A 68 -17.84 20.45 2.92
CA ASN A 68 -17.08 20.62 4.16
C ASN A 68 -17.42 19.55 5.22
N VAL A 69 -17.67 18.33 4.75
CA VAL A 69 -17.90 17.16 5.61
C VAL A 69 -16.64 16.86 6.43
N ASP A 70 -16.81 16.51 7.70
CA ASP A 70 -15.71 15.97 8.50
C ASP A 70 -15.36 14.56 7.98
N ALA A 71 -14.10 14.38 7.57
CA ALA A 71 -13.66 13.16 6.91
C ALA A 71 -13.70 11.94 7.84
N LYS A 72 -13.44 12.18 9.14
CA LYS A 72 -13.46 11.11 10.13
C LYS A 72 -14.89 10.67 10.42
N GLU A 73 -15.80 11.61 10.67
CA GLU A 73 -17.23 11.31 10.90
C GLU A 73 -17.80 10.51 9.72
N TYR A 74 -17.50 10.91 8.49
CA TYR A 74 -17.94 10.20 7.29
C TYR A 74 -17.38 8.78 7.23
N SER A 75 -16.07 8.63 7.37
CA SER A 75 -15.44 7.31 7.19
C SER A 75 -15.79 6.36 8.33
N ASP A 76 -15.89 6.84 9.57
CA ASP A 76 -16.39 6.09 10.72
C ASP A 76 -17.84 5.64 10.53
N PHE A 77 -18.66 6.39 9.79
CA PHE A 77 -20.05 6.03 9.52
C PHE A 77 -20.17 5.02 8.37
N VAL A 78 -19.42 5.23 7.29
CA VAL A 78 -19.47 4.39 6.09
C VAL A 78 -18.88 3.01 6.33
N HIS A 79 -17.80 2.92 7.12
CA HIS A 79 -17.12 1.64 7.40
C HIS A 79 -17.67 0.87 8.61
N GLN A 80 -18.90 1.15 9.06
CA GLN A 80 -19.58 0.34 10.09
C GLN A 80 -20.11 -0.97 9.49
N CYS A 81 -19.24 -1.75 8.89
CA CYS A 81 -19.55 -3.04 8.29
C CYS A 81 -19.53 -4.15 9.35
N SER A 82 -20.27 -5.24 9.11
CA SER A 82 -20.12 -6.46 9.91
C SER A 82 -18.96 -7.29 9.37
N TYR A 83 -17.83 -7.29 10.08
CA TYR A 83 -16.64 -8.06 9.70
C TYR A 83 -16.75 -9.57 9.96
N ASP A 84 -17.87 -10.06 10.50
CA ASP A 84 -18.10 -11.49 10.80
C ASP A 84 -18.11 -12.38 9.55
N LYS A 85 -18.28 -11.76 8.37
CA LYS A 85 -18.24 -12.42 7.06
C LYS A 85 -16.82 -12.66 6.55
N LEU A 86 -15.82 -12.02 7.15
CA LEU A 86 -14.43 -12.29 6.88
C LEU A 86 -13.95 -13.46 7.74
N HIS A 87 -13.07 -14.26 7.15
CA HIS A 87 -12.55 -15.46 7.79
C HIS A 87 -11.04 -15.49 7.70
N TYR A 88 -10.42 -16.16 8.67
CA TYR A 88 -8.99 -16.44 8.67
C TYR A 88 -8.56 -17.09 7.34
N ASN A 89 -7.72 -16.40 6.57
CA ASN A 89 -7.41 -16.78 5.20
C ASN A 89 -6.02 -17.43 5.11
N LYS A 90 -5.92 -18.69 5.57
CA LYS A 90 -4.65 -19.42 5.58
C LYS A 90 -3.97 -19.46 4.20
N PRO A 91 -4.66 -19.76 3.08
CA PRO A 91 -4.03 -19.76 1.75
C PRO A 91 -3.41 -18.41 1.37
N LEU A 92 -4.11 -17.30 1.64
CA LEU A 92 -3.59 -15.96 1.39
C LEU A 92 -2.39 -15.64 2.28
N ILE A 93 -2.47 -15.96 3.57
CA ILE A 93 -1.36 -15.80 4.53
C ILE A 93 -0.13 -16.56 4.05
N ASP A 94 -0.26 -17.85 3.74
CA ASP A 94 0.84 -18.71 3.29
C ASP A 94 1.46 -18.15 2.00
N MET A 95 0.63 -17.68 1.05
CA MET A 95 1.09 -17.09 -0.20
C MET A 95 1.88 -15.80 0.05
N LEU A 96 1.35 -14.85 0.82
CA LEU A 96 2.02 -13.59 1.13
C LEU A 96 3.31 -13.79 1.95
N LEU A 97 3.34 -14.74 2.89
CA LEU A 97 4.55 -15.09 3.63
C LEU A 97 5.60 -15.73 2.71
N SER A 98 5.19 -16.58 1.76
CA SER A 98 6.13 -17.21 0.81
C SER A 98 6.80 -16.22 -0.16
N MET A 99 6.20 -15.03 -0.35
CA MET A 99 6.79 -13.99 -1.19
C MET A 99 7.84 -13.16 -0.44
N GLN A 100 7.70 -13.03 0.89
CA GLN A 100 8.52 -12.18 1.74
C GLN A 100 9.88 -12.82 2.04
N TYR A 101 10.87 -11.98 2.30
CA TYR A 101 12.18 -12.43 2.76
C TYR A 101 12.07 -13.09 4.14
N ALA A 102 12.69 -14.27 4.30
CA ALA A 102 13.00 -14.84 5.61
C ALA A 102 14.53 -14.93 5.77
N PRO A 103 15.10 -14.63 6.95
CA PRO A 103 16.54 -14.74 7.18
C PRO A 103 17.04 -16.20 7.07
N GLU A 104 18.33 -16.36 6.74
CA GLU A 104 18.97 -17.64 6.41
C GLU A 104 19.05 -18.63 7.59
N ASP A 105 18.99 -18.13 8.83
CA ASP A 105 19.17 -18.89 10.07
C ASP A 105 17.93 -19.69 10.52
N ALA A 106 16.78 -19.45 9.89
CA ALA A 106 15.52 -20.12 10.21
C ALA A 106 15.19 -21.34 9.32
N ARG A 107 16.08 -21.78 8.40
CA ARG A 107 15.69 -22.71 7.31
C ARG A 107 16.62 -23.90 7.08
N GLY A 108 16.03 -25.05 6.78
CA GLY A 108 16.71 -26.27 6.34
C GLY A 108 17.17 -26.20 4.88
N HIS A 109 18.19 -26.99 4.54
CA HIS A 109 19.03 -26.85 3.33
C HIS A 109 18.38 -27.07 1.94
N ASP A 110 17.09 -27.44 1.84
CA ASP A 110 16.52 -28.01 0.61
C ASP A 110 15.37 -27.21 -0.06
N GLU A 111 14.99 -26.01 0.41
CA GLU A 111 13.95 -25.22 -0.27
C GLU A 111 14.50 -24.23 -1.32
N PRO A 112 13.92 -24.17 -2.53
CA PRO A 112 14.33 -23.21 -3.55
C PRO A 112 14.07 -21.77 -3.10
N ARG A 113 15.07 -20.90 -3.30
CA ARG A 113 15.00 -19.45 -3.09
C ARG A 113 13.81 -18.85 -3.85
N SER A 114 12.73 -18.50 -3.16
CA SER A 114 11.77 -17.50 -3.65
C SER A 114 11.78 -16.34 -2.67
N THR A 115 12.46 -15.26 -3.07
CA THR A 115 12.48 -13.96 -2.40
C THR A 115 12.00 -12.97 -3.43
N SER A 116 10.68 -12.87 -3.59
CA SER A 116 10.08 -12.09 -4.67
C SER A 116 9.93 -10.64 -4.28
N ILE A 117 9.62 -10.37 -3.01
CA ILE A 117 9.44 -9.01 -2.46
C ILE A 117 10.34 -8.79 -1.23
N ASP A 118 10.88 -7.59 -1.14
CA ASP A 118 11.72 -7.14 -0.02
C ASP A 118 10.87 -6.37 1.01
N HIS A 119 9.84 -5.67 0.54
CA HIS A 119 8.89 -4.95 1.38
C HIS A 119 7.46 -5.11 0.86
N LEU A 120 6.52 -5.27 1.80
CA LEU A 120 5.09 -5.39 1.55
C LEU A 120 4.34 -4.32 2.36
N TYR A 121 3.51 -3.54 1.67
CA TYR A 121 2.67 -2.49 2.27
C TYR A 121 1.24 -2.65 1.82
N TYR A 122 0.25 -2.42 2.69
CA TYR A 122 -1.10 -2.17 2.21
C TYR A 122 -1.23 -0.72 1.71
N PHE A 123 -2.10 -0.48 0.75
CA PHE A 123 -2.35 0.86 0.21
C PHE A 123 -3.81 1.02 -0.20
N THR A 124 -4.64 1.60 0.68
CA THR A 124 -6.10 1.62 0.56
C THR A 124 -6.69 3.04 0.64
N ASN A 125 -7.83 3.26 -0.02
CA ASN A 125 -8.66 4.45 0.18
C ASN A 125 -9.63 4.33 1.36
N ALA A 126 -9.67 3.19 2.05
CA ALA A 126 -10.39 3.04 3.30
C ALA A 126 -9.68 3.75 4.47
N ASN A 127 -10.39 3.88 5.59
CA ASN A 127 -9.84 4.46 6.80
C ASN A 127 -9.00 3.44 7.59
N HIS A 128 -8.17 3.89 8.52
CA HIS A 128 -7.31 2.99 9.29
C HIS A 128 -8.11 1.91 10.04
N SER A 129 -9.23 2.27 10.68
CA SER A 129 -10.02 1.35 11.50
C SER A 129 -10.62 0.21 10.65
N HIS A 130 -11.10 0.51 9.45
CA HIS A 130 -11.58 -0.47 8.48
C HIS A 130 -10.46 -1.40 8.02
N ALA A 131 -9.34 -0.83 7.55
CA ALA A 131 -8.18 -1.59 7.10
C ALA A 131 -7.72 -2.59 8.16
N ARG A 132 -7.58 -2.14 9.41
CA ARG A 132 -7.19 -2.99 10.54
C ARG A 132 -8.20 -4.09 10.82
N SER A 133 -9.49 -3.76 10.85
CA SER A 133 -10.56 -4.74 11.09
C SER A 133 -10.58 -5.85 10.03
N VAL A 134 -10.38 -5.49 8.76
CA VAL A 134 -10.26 -6.45 7.65
C VAL A 134 -9.02 -7.33 7.81
N LEU A 135 -7.86 -6.72 8.07
CA LEU A 135 -6.59 -7.45 8.21
C LEU A 135 -6.60 -8.38 9.43
N ASP A 136 -7.15 -7.94 10.55
CA ASP A 136 -7.28 -8.73 11.78
C ASP A 136 -8.22 -9.93 11.56
N ALA A 137 -9.41 -9.72 10.97
CA ALA A 137 -10.39 -10.78 10.72
C ALA A 137 -9.84 -11.89 9.80
N GLN A 138 -8.94 -11.55 8.88
CA GLN A 138 -8.32 -12.49 7.97
C GLN A 138 -7.01 -13.11 8.49
N GLY A 139 -6.51 -12.68 9.65
CA GLY A 139 -5.23 -13.13 10.23
C GLY A 139 -3.98 -12.51 9.59
N LEU A 140 -4.14 -11.40 8.85
CA LEU A 140 -3.09 -10.73 8.08
C LEU A 140 -2.30 -9.70 8.89
N ARG A 141 -2.76 -9.32 10.10
CA ARG A 141 -2.06 -8.35 10.96
C ARG A 141 -0.55 -8.58 11.08
N PRO A 142 -0.05 -9.80 11.34
CA PRO A 142 1.40 -10.02 11.51
C PRO A 142 2.22 -9.77 10.25
N ILE A 143 1.58 -9.76 9.07
CA ILE A 143 2.23 -9.48 7.79
C ILE A 143 2.39 -7.97 7.57
N PHE A 144 1.41 -7.18 8.01
CA PHE A 144 1.38 -5.73 7.81
C PHE A 144 1.74 -4.94 9.07
N THR A 145 2.42 -5.56 10.03
CA THR A 145 2.91 -4.88 11.22
C THR A 145 4.33 -5.32 11.55
N ARG A 146 5.11 -4.41 12.14
CA ARG A 146 6.39 -4.73 12.77
C ARG A 146 6.47 -4.12 14.17
N PRO A 147 7.30 -4.65 15.08
CA PRO A 147 7.54 -4.01 16.37
C PRO A 147 8.04 -2.58 16.18
N ARG A 148 7.49 -1.64 16.94
CA ARG A 148 7.91 -0.24 16.88
C ARG A 148 9.31 -0.08 17.50
N PRO A 149 10.26 0.58 16.82
CA PRO A 149 11.55 0.90 17.43
C PRO A 149 11.37 1.78 18.67
N VAL A 150 12.08 1.44 19.75
CA VAL A 150 12.00 2.17 21.03
C VAL A 150 12.47 3.61 20.82
N GLY A 151 11.67 4.57 21.31
CA GLY A 151 12.04 6.00 21.32
C GLY A 151 11.59 6.81 20.10
N LEU A 152 10.93 6.20 19.11
CA LEU A 152 10.28 6.95 18.03
C LEU A 152 8.90 7.45 18.47
N PRO A 153 8.51 8.69 18.09
CA PRO A 153 7.17 9.21 18.38
C PRO A 153 6.10 8.36 17.68
N VAL A 154 4.94 8.24 18.29
CA VAL A 154 3.75 7.63 17.66
C VAL A 154 3.42 8.48 16.41
N LYS A 155 3.59 7.89 15.21
CA LYS A 155 3.33 8.59 13.94
C LYS A 155 1.83 8.73 13.65
N GLU A 156 0.99 7.96 14.33
CA GLU A 156 -0.46 7.96 14.16
C GLU A 156 -1.16 8.72 15.29
N SER A 157 -2.17 9.52 14.93
CA SER A 157 -3.11 10.09 15.88
C SER A 157 -4.24 9.09 16.13
N HIS A 158 -4.19 8.35 17.25
CA HIS A 158 -5.31 7.52 17.67
C HIS A 158 -6.49 8.39 18.14
N PRO A 159 -7.74 8.08 17.74
CA PRO A 159 -8.91 8.62 18.40
C PRO A 159 -8.93 8.16 19.87
N VAL A 160 -9.34 9.05 20.77
CA VAL A 160 -9.54 8.72 22.19
C VAL A 160 -10.63 7.64 22.30
N GLY A 161 -10.25 6.38 22.59
CA GLY A 161 -11.21 5.30 22.90
C GLY A 161 -10.96 3.94 22.25
N GLU A 162 -10.10 3.81 21.23
CA GLU A 162 -9.55 2.51 20.82
C GLU A 162 -8.51 2.04 21.86
N GLN A 163 -8.30 0.72 22.01
CA GLN A 163 -7.45 0.13 23.06
C GLN A 163 -6.00 0.69 23.04
N ALA A 164 -5.80 1.83 23.70
CA ALA A 164 -4.53 2.48 23.92
C ALA A 164 -3.62 1.48 24.64
N GLY A 165 -2.62 0.95 23.93
CA GLY A 165 -1.70 -0.05 24.47
C GLY A 165 -1.16 -1.04 23.46
N ALA A 166 -2.01 -1.67 22.64
CA ALA A 166 -1.56 -2.67 21.64
C ALA A 166 -1.14 -2.01 20.32
N GLU A 167 -1.92 -1.03 19.86
CA GLU A 167 -1.60 -0.25 18.66
C GLU A 167 -0.34 0.61 18.85
N ASP A 168 -0.02 0.98 20.09
CA ASP A 168 1.18 1.74 20.45
C ASP A 168 2.48 0.91 20.41
N GLN A 169 2.40 -0.41 20.24
CA GLN A 169 3.57 -1.29 20.23
C GLN A 169 4.02 -1.67 18.82
N VAL A 170 3.17 -1.45 17.83
CA VAL A 170 3.44 -1.82 16.44
C VAL A 170 3.56 -0.60 15.55
N GLU A 171 4.27 -0.76 14.45
CA GLU A 171 4.21 0.11 13.28
C GLU A 171 3.46 -0.64 12.18
N TRP A 172 2.40 -0.02 11.66
CA TRP A 172 1.66 -0.55 10.51
C TRP A 172 2.43 -0.29 9.21
N LEU A 173 2.52 -1.32 8.38
CA LEU A 173 3.15 -1.28 7.08
C LEU A 173 2.08 -1.02 6.02
N GLY A 174 1.65 0.23 5.91
CA GLY A 174 0.74 0.63 4.85
C GLY A 174 0.26 2.07 4.95
N PHE A 175 -0.64 2.41 4.03
CA PHE A 175 -1.13 3.78 3.84
C PHE A 175 -2.64 3.78 3.62
N SER A 176 -3.40 4.32 4.58
CA SER A 176 -4.84 4.55 4.44
C SER A 176 -5.12 5.89 3.72
N TYR A 177 -6.40 6.29 3.54
CA TYR A 177 -6.68 7.62 2.99
C TYR A 177 -6.14 8.74 3.89
N GLU A 178 -6.17 8.56 5.21
CA GLU A 178 -5.65 9.53 6.17
C GLU A 178 -4.15 9.74 5.98
N ASP A 179 -3.38 8.67 5.77
CA ASP A 179 -1.95 8.76 5.48
C ASP A 179 -1.70 9.48 4.17
N GLN A 180 -2.43 9.11 3.12
CA GLN A 180 -2.33 9.75 1.81
C GLN A 180 -2.55 11.26 1.91
N TRP A 181 -3.63 11.67 2.58
CA TRP A 181 -4.00 13.07 2.73
C TRP A 181 -3.00 13.84 3.59
N ARG A 182 -2.51 13.24 4.69
CA ARG A 182 -1.46 13.81 5.54
C ARG A 182 -0.16 14.03 4.76
N LEU A 183 0.27 13.04 3.99
CA LEU A 183 1.51 13.08 3.22
C LEU A 183 1.46 14.04 2.02
N THR A 184 0.26 14.39 1.58
CA THR A 184 0.03 15.30 0.45
C THR A 184 -0.45 16.67 0.87
N HIS A 185 -0.60 16.97 2.16
CA HIS A 185 -0.96 18.31 2.61
C HIS A 185 -0.01 19.40 2.05
N PRO A 186 -0.51 20.60 1.65
CA PRO A 186 -1.87 21.15 1.87
C PRO A 186 -2.93 20.73 0.87
N GLU A 187 -2.54 20.28 -0.32
CA GLU A 187 -3.49 19.86 -1.35
C GLU A 187 -3.68 18.35 -1.27
N ILE A 188 -4.64 17.88 -0.47
CA ILE A 188 -4.86 16.45 -0.25
C ILE A 188 -5.03 15.66 -1.57
N ALA A 189 -4.50 14.44 -1.61
CA ALA A 189 -4.65 13.51 -2.72
C ALA A 189 -4.72 12.07 -2.21
N ASN A 190 -5.46 11.22 -2.93
CA ASN A 190 -5.59 9.78 -2.68
C ASN A 190 -5.59 9.00 -4.01
N LYS A 191 -5.56 7.66 -4.00
CA LYS A 191 -5.71 6.85 -5.23
C LYS A 191 -6.99 7.27 -5.99
N PRO A 192 -6.96 7.51 -7.31
CA PRO A 192 -5.89 7.26 -8.26
C PRO A 192 -4.98 8.47 -8.56
N MET A 193 -5.04 9.54 -7.78
CA MET A 193 -4.29 10.77 -8.06
C MET A 193 -2.78 10.52 -7.98
N ARG A 194 -2.05 10.83 -9.06
CA ARG A 194 -0.60 10.64 -9.19
C ARG A 194 0.21 11.08 -7.97
N ARG A 195 -0.19 12.20 -7.37
CA ARG A 195 0.53 12.78 -6.23
C ARG A 195 0.49 11.93 -4.96
N ALA A 196 -0.53 11.08 -4.78
CA ALA A 196 -0.58 10.12 -3.68
C ALA A 196 0.56 9.09 -3.82
N TYR A 197 0.76 8.55 -5.03
CA TYR A 197 1.83 7.60 -5.33
C TYR A 197 3.22 8.23 -5.22
N GLU A 198 3.40 9.45 -5.74
CA GLU A 198 4.68 10.19 -5.61
C GLU A 198 5.03 10.48 -4.14
N ALA A 199 4.04 10.83 -3.30
CA ALA A 199 4.25 11.05 -1.88
C ALA A 199 4.65 9.76 -1.16
N ILE A 200 3.97 8.65 -1.44
CA ILE A 200 4.28 7.35 -0.84
C ILE A 200 5.65 6.82 -1.30
N TYR A 201 5.99 6.98 -2.58
CA TYR A 201 7.32 6.67 -3.10
C TYR A 201 8.41 7.33 -2.25
N LYS A 202 8.26 8.64 -2.01
CA LYS A 202 9.22 9.44 -1.25
C LYS A 202 9.32 8.97 0.19
N VAL A 203 8.18 8.68 0.84
CA VAL A 203 8.16 8.20 2.23
C VAL A 203 8.83 6.84 2.37
N ILE A 204 8.59 5.92 1.43
CA ILE A 204 9.26 4.61 1.43
C ILE A 204 10.77 4.79 1.19
N GLU A 205 11.18 5.68 0.28
CA GLU A 205 12.58 6.00 0.05
C GLU A 205 13.27 6.54 1.32
N ASP A 206 12.62 7.48 2.01
CA ASP A 206 13.14 8.05 3.25
C ASP A 206 13.19 6.97 4.37
N GLN A 207 12.16 6.12 4.50
CA GLN A 207 12.12 5.05 5.50
C GLN A 207 13.22 4.00 5.28
N VAL A 208 13.46 3.60 4.02
CA VAL A 208 14.54 2.66 3.68
C VAL A 208 15.91 3.27 4.00
N ALA A 209 16.10 4.56 3.74
CA ALA A 209 17.33 5.26 4.09
C ALA A 209 17.54 5.35 5.61
N GLU A 210 16.49 5.61 6.38
CA GLU A 210 16.51 5.63 7.84
C GLU A 210 16.83 4.25 8.43
N ASP A 211 16.17 3.20 7.96
CA ASP A 211 16.40 1.81 8.41
C ASP A 211 17.85 1.38 8.14
N ALA A 212 18.39 1.72 6.96
CA ALA A 212 19.78 1.45 6.61
C ALA A 212 20.78 2.18 7.55
N ALA A 213 20.47 3.42 7.94
CA ALA A 213 21.31 4.20 8.87
C ALA A 213 21.28 3.64 10.31
N LEU A 214 20.12 3.16 10.77
CA LEU A 214 19.95 2.52 12.08
C LEU A 214 20.73 1.19 12.18
N VAL A 215 20.72 0.38 11.12
CA VAL A 215 21.50 -0.87 11.06
C VAL A 215 23.01 -0.57 11.10
N ALA A 216 23.46 0.44 10.35
CA ALA A 216 24.86 0.84 10.32
C ALA A 216 25.39 1.30 11.68
N THR A 217 24.60 2.10 12.41
CA THR A 217 24.95 2.61 13.76
C THR A 217 24.95 1.51 14.82
N THR A 218 24.00 0.57 14.77
CA THR A 218 23.98 -0.59 15.69
C THR A 218 25.19 -1.51 15.48
N THR A 219 25.59 -1.72 14.22
CA THR A 219 26.76 -2.56 13.88
C THR A 219 28.08 -1.93 14.34
N THR A 220 28.20 -0.60 14.27
CA THR A 220 29.39 0.13 14.76
C THR A 220 29.45 0.17 16.29
N ALA A 221 28.33 0.35 16.98
CA ALA A 221 28.30 0.28 18.45
C ALA A 221 28.61 -1.13 18.99
N GLY A 222 28.19 -2.18 18.28
CA GLY A 222 28.53 -3.57 18.62
C GLY A 222 30.01 -3.90 18.45
N SER A 223 30.68 -3.32 17.45
CA SER A 223 32.12 -3.53 17.20
C SER A 223 33.01 -2.65 18.08
N GLU A 224 32.55 -1.47 18.51
CA GLU A 224 33.28 -0.61 19.46
C GLU A 224 33.32 -1.17 20.88
N SER A 225 32.47 -2.15 21.23
CA SER A 225 32.55 -2.86 22.52
C SER A 225 33.73 -3.85 22.62
N ALA A 226 34.44 -4.12 21.52
CA ALA A 226 35.53 -5.09 21.48
C ALA A 226 36.96 -4.51 21.35
N PHE A 227 37.14 -3.19 21.19
CA PHE A 227 38.48 -2.60 21.10
C PHE A 227 38.56 -1.21 21.76
N ALA A 228 38.67 -1.22 23.09
CA ALA A 228 39.15 -0.06 23.83
C ALA A 228 40.69 -0.09 23.91
N SER A 229 41.38 0.51 22.94
CA SER A 229 42.60 1.30 23.21
C SER A 229 43.08 2.02 21.95
N SER A 230 43.49 3.28 22.16
CA SER A 230 44.32 4.14 21.29
C SER A 230 43.59 5.30 20.61
N SER A 231 43.87 6.48 21.16
CA SER A 231 43.48 7.80 20.71
C SER A 231 44.12 8.25 19.39
N ALA A 232 43.43 9.21 18.77
CA ALA A 232 43.89 10.22 17.80
C ALA A 232 43.95 9.80 16.33
N LEU A 233 42.93 10.20 15.56
CA LEU A 233 43.06 11.22 14.52
C LEU A 233 41.66 11.54 13.96
N ARG A 234 41.24 12.79 14.13
CA ARG A 234 40.14 13.37 13.36
C ARG A 234 40.54 13.32 11.88
N ASN A 235 39.69 12.78 11.02
CA ASN A 235 39.68 13.24 9.64
C ASN A 235 38.23 13.35 9.14
N SER A 236 37.98 14.51 8.55
CA SER A 236 36.72 15.06 8.08
C SER A 236 36.20 14.35 6.84
N GLY A 237 35.56 13.20 7.01
CA GLY A 237 34.60 12.62 6.05
C GLY A 237 33.17 13.05 6.39
N SER A 238 32.95 14.37 6.47
CA SER A 238 31.74 14.96 7.05
C SER A 238 30.59 15.03 6.05
N ALA A 239 29.46 14.38 6.37
CA ALA A 239 28.12 14.56 5.80
C ALA A 239 27.90 14.29 4.28
N GLU A 240 28.90 14.45 3.43
CA GLU A 240 28.82 14.24 1.98
C GLU A 240 28.93 12.75 1.59
N GLU A 241 29.75 11.97 2.29
CA GLU A 241 29.82 10.51 2.09
C GLU A 241 28.57 9.77 2.60
N VAL A 242 27.89 10.31 3.61
CA VAL A 242 26.59 9.80 4.08
C VAL A 242 25.47 10.16 3.10
N LYS A 243 25.55 11.32 2.42
CA LYS A 243 24.64 11.70 1.34
C LYS A 243 24.75 10.80 0.09
N ASN A 244 25.94 10.26 -0.19
CA ASN A 244 26.24 9.50 -1.40
C ASN A 244 26.00 7.98 -1.33
N LYS A 245 25.42 7.47 -0.23
CA LYS A 245 24.97 6.07 -0.12
C LYS A 245 23.45 5.93 0.04
N ARG A 246 22.66 6.86 -0.49
CA ARG A 246 21.25 6.53 -0.78
C ARG A 246 21.28 5.45 -1.86
N ALA A 247 20.94 4.21 -1.53
CA ALA A 247 20.53 3.26 -2.55
C ALA A 247 19.36 3.92 -3.28
N HIS A 248 19.60 4.46 -4.49
CA HIS A 248 18.54 5.17 -5.22
C HIS A 248 17.48 4.13 -5.53
N LEU A 249 16.33 4.24 -4.85
CA LEU A 249 15.16 3.50 -5.27
C LEU A 249 14.85 3.96 -6.69
N ARG A 250 14.36 3.03 -7.50
CA ARG A 250 13.97 3.33 -8.88
C ARG A 250 12.50 3.00 -9.04
N PRO A 251 11.75 3.70 -9.90
CA PRO A 251 10.34 3.40 -10.14
C PRO A 251 10.07 1.92 -10.48
N GLU A 252 10.95 1.28 -11.24
CA GLU A 252 10.86 -0.15 -11.60
C GLU A 252 11.00 -1.12 -10.41
N ASN A 253 11.38 -0.63 -9.23
CA ASN A 253 11.42 -1.43 -8.00
C ASN A 253 10.04 -1.54 -7.34
N PHE A 254 9.02 -0.82 -7.83
CA PHE A 254 7.69 -0.77 -7.21
C PHE A 254 6.64 -1.54 -8.03
N VAL A 255 5.77 -2.25 -7.31
CA VAL A 255 4.63 -2.99 -7.87
C VAL A 255 3.35 -2.55 -7.15
N MET A 256 2.37 -2.04 -7.90
CA MET A 256 1.02 -1.79 -7.39
C MET A 256 0.11 -2.99 -7.66
N VAL A 257 -0.63 -3.46 -6.66
CA VAL A 257 -1.66 -4.50 -6.79
C VAL A 257 -3.00 -3.88 -6.43
N ASP A 258 -3.95 -3.90 -7.37
CA ASP A 258 -5.25 -3.25 -7.19
C ASP A 258 -6.29 -3.94 -8.11
N ASP A 259 -7.55 -3.97 -7.67
CA ASP A 259 -8.67 -4.46 -8.49
C ASP A 259 -9.19 -3.38 -9.46
N SER A 260 -8.94 -2.10 -9.15
CA SER A 260 -9.40 -0.97 -9.95
C SER A 260 -8.36 -0.55 -10.99
N LEU A 261 -8.74 -0.61 -12.27
CA LEU A 261 -7.91 -0.10 -13.37
C LEU A 261 -7.51 1.37 -13.20
N MET A 262 -8.39 2.20 -12.62
CA MET A 262 -8.09 3.62 -12.38
C MET A 262 -6.87 3.78 -11.47
N ASN A 263 -6.67 2.87 -10.52
CA ASN A 263 -5.60 2.93 -9.52
C ASN A 263 -4.24 2.44 -10.03
N ILE A 264 -4.16 1.81 -11.21
CA ILE A 264 -2.88 1.35 -11.79
C ILE A 264 -2.32 2.30 -12.85
N ASP A 265 -3.12 3.24 -13.37
CA ASP A 265 -2.71 4.21 -14.39
C ASP A 265 -1.53 5.07 -13.94
N ALA A 266 -1.64 5.70 -12.77
CA ALA A 266 -0.59 6.54 -12.21
C ALA A 266 0.71 5.77 -11.91
N PRO A 267 0.69 4.60 -11.24
CA PRO A 267 1.86 3.73 -11.11
C PRO A 267 2.54 3.42 -12.44
N LEU A 268 1.80 2.96 -13.45
CA LEU A 268 2.36 2.59 -14.74
C LEU A 268 2.99 3.79 -15.45
N ALA A 269 2.38 4.97 -15.35
CA ALA A 269 2.89 6.22 -15.89
C ALA A 269 4.09 6.79 -15.11
N LEU A 270 4.28 6.40 -13.85
CA LEU A 270 5.46 6.72 -13.04
C LEU A 270 6.63 5.77 -13.31
N GLY A 271 6.42 4.70 -14.08
CA GLY A 271 7.43 3.68 -14.35
C GLY A 271 7.38 2.48 -13.42
N TRP A 272 6.37 2.39 -12.54
CA TRP A 272 6.14 1.21 -11.71
C TRP A 272 5.63 0.05 -12.57
N SER A 273 5.65 -1.13 -11.97
CA SER A 273 4.89 -2.28 -12.44
C SER A 273 3.53 -2.35 -11.74
N ALA A 274 2.60 -3.12 -12.28
CA ALA A 274 1.30 -3.35 -11.69
C ALA A 274 0.82 -4.78 -11.89
N VAL A 275 0.04 -5.27 -10.93
CA VAL A 275 -0.78 -6.47 -11.04
C VAL A 275 -2.23 -6.03 -10.92
N TRP A 276 -3.00 -6.21 -11.97
CA TRP A 276 -4.43 -5.94 -11.96
C TRP A 276 -5.18 -7.21 -11.56
N TYR A 277 -5.95 -7.14 -10.48
CA TYR A 277 -6.88 -8.19 -10.09
C TYR A 277 -8.20 -7.99 -10.83
N ALA A 278 -8.39 -8.73 -11.91
CA ALA A 278 -9.55 -8.61 -12.77
C ALA A 278 -10.66 -9.56 -12.30
N HIS A 279 -11.67 -9.02 -11.61
CA HIS A 279 -12.83 -9.78 -11.16
C HIS A 279 -13.73 -10.19 -12.31
N ASP A 280 -14.51 -11.26 -12.08
CA ASP A 280 -15.52 -11.76 -13.01
C ASP A 280 -14.99 -11.94 -14.45
N MET A 281 -15.75 -11.45 -15.43
CA MET A 281 -15.46 -11.48 -16.87
C MET A 281 -14.80 -10.19 -17.36
N GLN A 282 -14.26 -9.34 -16.47
CA GLN A 282 -13.65 -8.07 -16.87
C GLN A 282 -12.45 -8.32 -17.77
N GLU A 283 -12.30 -7.64 -18.90
CA GLU A 283 -11.12 -7.75 -19.74
C GLU A 283 -10.33 -6.45 -19.75
N LEU A 284 -9.01 -6.54 -19.97
CA LEU A 284 -8.17 -5.37 -20.06
C LEU A 284 -8.60 -4.55 -21.29
N PRO A 285 -8.91 -3.25 -21.15
CA PRO A 285 -9.33 -2.43 -22.28
C PRO A 285 -8.25 -2.37 -23.36
N THR A 286 -8.65 -2.57 -24.62
CA THR A 286 -7.72 -2.57 -25.77
C THR A 286 -7.98 -1.42 -26.76
N ASP A 287 -9.18 -0.82 -26.75
CA ASP A 287 -9.52 0.33 -27.60
C ASP A 287 -9.39 1.65 -26.83
N ALA A 288 -8.59 2.57 -27.38
CA ALA A 288 -8.40 3.92 -26.84
C ALA A 288 -9.67 4.79 -26.86
N LYS A 289 -10.68 4.41 -27.66
CA LYS A 289 -11.99 5.08 -27.68
C LYS A 289 -12.81 4.78 -26.44
N ASP A 290 -12.67 3.57 -25.90
CA ASP A 290 -13.42 3.10 -24.74
C ASP A 290 -12.66 3.39 -23.43
N ASN A 291 -11.33 3.38 -23.49
CA ASN A 291 -10.48 3.71 -22.35
C ASN A 291 -9.21 4.43 -22.82
N ALA A 292 -9.03 5.68 -22.40
CA ALA A 292 -7.88 6.50 -22.78
C ALA A 292 -6.52 5.90 -22.39
N SER A 293 -6.49 5.03 -21.38
CA SER A 293 -5.29 4.34 -20.89
C SER A 293 -5.01 3.01 -21.61
N ALA A 294 -5.84 2.56 -22.56
CA ALA A 294 -5.62 1.32 -23.30
C ALA A 294 -4.21 1.23 -23.96
N PRO A 295 -3.66 2.30 -24.58
CA PRO A 295 -2.29 2.25 -25.10
C PRO A 295 -1.22 2.08 -24.00
N LEU A 296 -1.43 2.67 -22.81
CA LEU A 296 -0.55 2.50 -21.66
C LEU A 296 -0.55 1.05 -21.18
N TYR A 297 -1.73 0.44 -21.07
CA TYR A 297 -1.88 -0.96 -20.70
C TYR A 297 -1.20 -1.90 -21.70
N ALA A 298 -1.42 -1.70 -23.01
CA ALA A 298 -0.80 -2.51 -24.05
C ALA A 298 0.74 -2.45 -23.97
N ALA A 299 1.32 -1.26 -23.79
CA ALA A 299 2.76 -1.08 -23.63
C ALA A 299 3.30 -1.72 -22.33
N ALA A 300 2.55 -1.62 -21.23
CA ALA A 300 2.91 -2.23 -19.96
C ALA A 300 2.88 -3.77 -20.02
N VAL A 301 1.86 -4.36 -20.66
CA VAL A 301 1.80 -5.81 -20.91
C VAL A 301 2.94 -6.26 -21.80
N ALA A 302 3.21 -5.56 -22.90
CA ALA A 302 4.29 -5.90 -23.83
C ALA A 302 5.68 -5.87 -23.18
N SER A 303 5.88 -4.96 -22.22
CA SER A 303 7.14 -4.87 -21.43
C SER A 303 7.17 -5.80 -20.22
N GLY A 304 6.08 -6.52 -19.92
CA GLY A 304 5.96 -7.40 -18.75
C GLY A 304 5.69 -6.68 -17.42
N ARG A 305 5.54 -5.34 -17.44
CA ARG A 305 5.28 -4.50 -16.26
C ARG A 305 3.82 -4.54 -15.79
N LEU A 306 2.88 -4.97 -16.62
CA LEU A 306 1.50 -5.22 -16.20
C LEU A 306 1.18 -6.71 -16.31
N GLN A 307 0.77 -7.30 -15.18
CA GLN A 307 0.22 -8.65 -15.11
C GLN A 307 -1.26 -8.58 -14.76
N VAL A 308 -2.04 -9.52 -15.28
CA VAL A 308 -3.47 -9.66 -14.96
C VAL A 308 -3.65 -10.99 -14.24
N ILE A 309 -4.34 -10.97 -13.11
CA ILE A 309 -4.70 -12.17 -12.33
C ILE A 309 -6.21 -12.26 -12.16
N ARG A 310 -6.73 -13.48 -11.97
CA ARG A 310 -8.16 -13.75 -11.72
C ARG A 310 -8.42 -14.30 -10.34
N ASN A 311 -7.37 -14.67 -9.65
CA ASN A 311 -7.40 -15.11 -8.27
C ASN A 311 -6.19 -14.52 -7.55
N ILE A 312 -6.40 -13.96 -6.35
CA ILE A 312 -5.33 -13.34 -5.58
C ILE A 312 -4.13 -14.29 -5.31
N LEU A 313 -4.36 -15.61 -5.28
CA LEU A 313 -3.30 -16.61 -5.08
C LEU A 313 -2.34 -16.74 -6.29
N GLU A 314 -2.68 -16.16 -7.45
CA GLU A 314 -1.78 -16.04 -8.59
C GLU A 314 -0.73 -14.92 -8.42
N LEU A 315 -0.88 -14.06 -7.41
CA LEU A 315 -0.06 -12.87 -7.21
C LEU A 315 1.43 -13.20 -7.14
N ARG A 316 1.82 -14.26 -6.42
CA ARG A 316 3.23 -14.67 -6.32
C ARG A 316 3.85 -14.90 -7.71
N ALA A 317 3.20 -15.67 -8.56
CA ALA A 317 3.68 -15.97 -9.90
C ALA A 317 3.69 -14.73 -10.80
N ALA A 318 2.71 -13.83 -10.64
CA ALA A 318 2.68 -12.56 -11.36
C ALA A 318 3.88 -11.65 -10.98
N VAL A 319 4.18 -11.54 -9.69
CA VAL A 319 5.30 -10.74 -9.19
C VAL A 319 6.66 -11.33 -9.62
N GLU A 320 6.79 -12.65 -9.63
CA GLU A 320 7.99 -13.32 -10.18
C GLU A 320 8.22 -12.96 -11.65
N ARG A 321 7.18 -12.99 -12.49
CA ARG A 321 7.26 -12.57 -13.90
C ARG A 321 7.64 -11.10 -14.06
N ILE A 322 7.10 -10.20 -13.22
CA ILE A 322 7.48 -8.78 -13.20
C ILE A 322 8.96 -8.62 -12.86
N ARG A 323 9.45 -9.32 -11.84
CA ARG A 323 10.85 -9.26 -11.41
C ARG A 323 11.81 -9.71 -12.51
N GLU A 324 11.45 -10.76 -13.24
CA GLU A 324 12.19 -11.24 -14.42
C GLU A 324 12.18 -10.24 -15.57
N ALA A 325 11.03 -9.60 -15.84
CA ALA A 325 10.91 -8.57 -16.86
C ALA A 325 11.79 -7.36 -16.54
N ASN A 326 11.70 -6.81 -15.32
CA ASN A 326 12.47 -5.65 -14.90
C ASN A 326 13.98 -5.92 -14.92
N SER A 327 14.41 -7.15 -14.59
CA SER A 327 15.82 -7.55 -14.64
C SER A 327 16.37 -7.55 -16.07
N ARG A 328 15.59 -8.03 -17.06
CA ARG A 328 15.99 -8.00 -18.48
C ARG A 328 16.13 -6.58 -19.01
N SER A 329 15.20 -5.69 -18.67
CA SER A 329 15.25 -4.29 -19.09
C SER A 329 16.48 -3.54 -18.55
N THR A 330 16.95 -3.87 -17.34
CA THR A 330 18.13 -3.21 -16.75
C THR A 330 19.48 -3.69 -17.30
N SER A 331 19.50 -4.81 -18.04
CA SER A 331 20.71 -5.38 -18.65
C SER A 331 20.87 -5.03 -20.13
N SER A 332 19.92 -4.25 -20.68
CA SER A 332 19.84 -3.82 -22.08
C SER A 332 20.36 -2.39 -22.25
#